data_AF-A0AAD6LY99-F1
#
_entry.id   AF-A0AAD6LY99-F1
#
_cell.length_a   1.000
_cell.length_b   1.000
_cell.length_c   1.000
_cell.angle_alpha   90.00
_cell.angle_beta   90.00
_cell.angle_gamma   90.00
#
_symmetry.space_group_name_H-M   'P 1'
#
loop_
_entity.id
_entity.type
_entity.pdbx_description
1 polymer ?
#
loop_
_entity_poly.entity_id
_entity_poly.type
_entity_poly.pdbx_seq_one_letter_code
_entity_poly.pdbx_strand_id
1 'polypeptide(L)' 'MVKHHQMKPKVEHYGCMVDLLGRAGCVREAYDLIRSMPEGTPNDAAPWGSLLSACHTHGDVEHTHLAVKKLN' A
#
# COMPACT_ATOMS: atom_id res chain seq x y z
N MET A 1 -6.87 -11.06 -6.32
CA MET A 1 -6.51 -12.02 -5.25
C MET A 1 -7.73 -12.71 -4.60
N VAL A 2 -8.81 -12.02 -4.24
CA VAL A 2 -10.00 -12.69 -3.64
C VAL A 2 -10.89 -13.39 -4.67
N LYS A 3 -11.10 -12.78 -5.84
CA LYS A 3 -12.13 -13.23 -6.82
C LYS A 3 -11.82 -14.52 -7.58
N HIS A 4 -10.57 -14.98 -7.64
CA HIS A 4 -10.17 -16.12 -8.48
C HIS A 4 -9.66 -17.35 -7.71
N HIS A 5 -9.13 -17.17 -6.50
CA HIS A 5 -8.44 -18.26 -5.79
C HIS A 5 -9.04 -18.58 -4.41
N GLN A 6 -10.16 -17.95 -4.03
CA GLN A 6 -10.81 -18.12 -2.71
C GLN A 6 -9.91 -17.87 -1.48
N MET A 7 -8.69 -17.37 -1.69
CA MET A 7 -7.76 -17.03 -0.61
C MET A 7 -8.01 -15.60 -0.14
N LYS A 8 -8.26 -15.44 1.16
CA LYS A 8 -8.29 -14.12 1.79
C LYS A 8 -6.84 -13.63 1.96
N PRO A 9 -6.45 -12.49 1.34
CA PRO A 9 -5.12 -11.94 1.51
C PRO A 9 -4.90 -11.55 2.96
N LYS A 10 -3.76 -11.97 3.51
CA LYS A 10 -3.24 -11.45 4.78
C LYS A 10 -2.62 -10.07 4.57
N VAL A 11 -2.45 -9.31 5.65
CA VAL A 11 -1.82 -7.97 5.62
C VAL A 11 -0.42 -8.00 4.97
N GLU A 12 0.34 -9.06 5.23
CA GLU A 12 1.65 -9.34 4.62
C GLU A 12 1.62 -9.28 3.07
N HIS A 13 0.57 -9.83 2.47
CA HIS A 13 0.43 -9.88 1.01
C HIS A 13 0.13 -8.49 0.44
N TYR A 14 -0.60 -7.64 1.17
CA TYR A 14 -0.80 -6.25 0.76
C TYR A 14 0.54 -5.49 0.80
N GLY A 15 1.35 -5.70 1.84
CA GLY A 15 2.70 -5.12 1.92
C GLY A 15 3.55 -5.47 0.70
N CYS A 16 3.63 -6.76 0.33
CA CYS A 16 4.37 -7.20 -0.87
C CYS A 16 3.84 -6.56 -2.15
N MET A 17 2.52 -6.53 -2.34
CA MET A 17 1.92 -5.97 -3.55
C MET A 17 2.12 -4.46 -3.65
N VAL A 18 2.05 -3.74 -2.53
CA VAL A 18 2.31 -2.30 -2.46
C VAL A 18 3.78 -2.00 -2.77
N ASP A 19 4.72 -2.77 -2.22
CA ASP A 19 6.15 -2.63 -2.55
C ASP A 19 6.41 -2.86 -4.04
N LEU A 20 5.80 -3.90 -4.63
CA LEU A 20 5.92 -4.19 -6.06
C LEU A 20 5.38 -3.07 -6.95
N LEU A 21 4.16 -2.60 -6.67
CA LEU A 21 3.53 -1.50 -7.42
C LEU A 21 4.32 -0.20 -7.24
N GLY A 22 4.77 0.07 -6.01
CA GLY A 22 5.58 1.24 -5.68
C GLY A 22 6.88 1.30 -6.45
N ARG A 23 7.65 0.19 -6.50
CA ARG A 23 8.89 0.09 -7.28
C ARG A 23 8.68 0.23 -8.79
N ALA A 24 7.50 -0.14 -9.28
CA ALA A 24 7.12 0.01 -10.69
C ALA A 24 6.72 1.45 -11.06
N GLY A 25 6.63 2.37 -10.09
CA GLY A 25 6.12 3.73 -10.29
C GLY A 25 4.58 3.83 -10.30
N CYS A 26 3.88 2.73 -10.02
CA CYS A 26 2.41 2.67 -9.93
C CYS A 26 1.93 3.10 -8.54
N VAL A 27 2.31 4.31 -8.12
CA VAL A 27 2.09 4.82 -6.76
C VAL A 27 0.59 4.92 -6.43
N ARG A 28 -0.22 5.37 -7.39
CA ARG A 28 -1.68 5.48 -7.23
C ARG A 28 -2.33 4.11 -7.03
N GLU A 29 -1.95 3.12 -7.82
CA GLU A 29 -2.45 1.75 -7.70
C GLU A 29 -2.03 1.12 -6.37
N ALA A 30 -0.82 1.41 -5.90
CA ALA A 30 -0.35 1.00 -4.59
C ALA A 30 -1.21 1.59 -3.46
N TYR A 31 -1.57 2.88 -3.57
CA TYR A 31 -2.46 3.54 -2.63
C TYR A 31 -3.89 2.99 -2.68
N ASP A 32 -4.46 2.80 -3.87
CA ASP A 32 -5.80 2.24 -4.04
C ASP A 32 -5.88 0.81 -3.46
N LEU A 33 -4.81 0.03 -3.60
CA LEU A 33 -4.71 -1.29 -3.00
C LEU A 33 -4.74 -1.23 -1.46
N ILE A 34 -4.00 -0.30 -0.85
CA ILE A 34 -4.04 -0.05 0.61
C ILE A 34 -5.47 0.31 1.04
N ARG A 35 -6.16 1.16 0.28
CA ARG A 35 -7.56 1.55 0.58
C ARG A 35 -8.56 0.42 0.44
N SER A 36 -8.24 -0.60 -0.36
CA SER A 36 -9.09 -1.79 -0.52
C SER A 36 -8.96 -2.80 0.63
N MET A 37 -8.04 -2.58 1.57
CA MET A 37 -7.89 -3.46 2.72
C MET A 37 -9.18 -3.49 3.56
N PRO A 38 -9.59 -4.67 4.07
CA PRO A 38 -10.78 -4.79 4.90
C PRO A 38 -10.73 -3.88 6.14
N GLU A 39 -11.87 -3.29 6.49
CA GLU A 39 -12.02 -2.54 7.75
C GLU A 39 -11.71 -3.46 8.94
N GLY A 40 -10.91 -2.96 9.89
CA GLY A 40 -10.42 -3.75 11.03
C GLY A 40 -9.13 -4.52 10.78
N THR A 41 -8.55 -4.46 9.57
CA THR A 41 -7.16 -4.90 9.36
C THR A 41 -6.24 -4.03 10.23
N PRO A 42 -5.31 -4.63 11.00
CA PRO A 42 -4.34 -3.85 11.77
C PRO A 42 -3.67 -2.81 10.86
N ASN A 43 -3.53 -1.58 11.34
CA ASN A 43 -2.82 -0.54 10.61
C ASN A 43 -1.33 -0.91 10.60
N ASP A 44 -0.96 -1.75 9.64
CA ASP A 44 0.40 -2.24 9.51
C ASP A 44 1.25 -1.11 8.90
N ALA A 45 2.39 -0.84 9.54
CA ALA A 45 3.33 0.16 9.08
C ALA A 45 3.97 -0.25 7.74
N ALA A 46 4.02 -1.54 7.43
CA ALA A 46 4.71 -2.03 6.23
C ALA A 46 4.11 -1.52 4.90
N PRO A 47 2.79 -1.67 4.60
CA PRO A 47 2.23 -1.11 3.36
C PRO A 47 2.41 0.41 3.26
N TRP A 48 2.15 1.15 4.32
CA TRP A 48 2.29 2.62 4.31
C TRP A 48 3.75 3.06 4.18
N GLY A 49 4.70 2.34 4.77
CA GLY A 49 6.13 2.58 4.62
C GLY A 49 6.62 2.31 3.20
N SER A 50 6.17 1.21 2.57
CA SER A 50 6.46 0.92 1.16
C SER A 50 5.86 1.99 0.24
N LEU A 51 4.63 2.45 0.50
CA LEU A 51 4.03 3.55 -0.26
C LEU A 51 4.84 4.83 -0.10
N LEU A 52 5.22 5.21 1.12
CA LEU A 52 6.03 6.41 1.38
C LEU A 52 7.38 6.38 0.63
N SER A 53 8.05 5.23 0.64
CA SER A 53 9.31 5.03 -0.11
C SER A 53 9.11 5.20 -1.61
N ALA A 54 8.03 4.65 -2.16
CA ALA A 54 7.68 4.82 -3.57
C ALA A 54 7.35 6.27 -3.92
N CYS A 55 6.55 6.94 -3.09
CA CYS A 55 6.21 8.36 -3.28
C CYS A 55 7.47 9.23 -3.31
N HIS A 56 8.39 9.02 -2.38
CA HIS A 56 9.67 9.74 -2.35
C HIS A 56 10.51 9.46 -3.62
N THR A 57 10.58 8.21 -4.06
CA THR A 57 11.36 7.80 -5.23
C THR A 57 10.80 8.39 -6.53
N HIS A 58 9.48 8.49 -6.66
CA HIS A 58 8.80 8.94 -7.88
C HIS A 58 8.33 10.40 -7.84
N GLY A 59 8.58 11.13 -6.74
CA GLY A 59 8.19 12.53 -6.59
C GLY A 59 6.70 12.77 -6.37
N ASP A 60 5.97 11.78 -5.83
CA ASP A 60 4.53 11.87 -5.56
C ASP A 60 4.26 12.55 -4.20
N VAL A 61 4.16 13.88 -4.23
CA VAL A 61 3.96 14.71 -3.03
C VAL A 61 2.56 14.51 -2.43
N GLU A 62 1.55 14.23 -3.25
CA GLU A 62 0.17 14.06 -2.80
C GLU A 62 0.05 12.84 -1.87
N HIS A 63 0.54 11.69 -2.33
CA HIS A 63 0.45 10.44 -1.58
C HIS A 63 1.47 10.39 -0.43
N THR A 64 2.56 11.17 -0.49
CA THR A 64 3.51 11.32 0.62
C THR A 64 2.82 11.82 1.89
N HIS A 65 2.02 12.89 1.79
CA HIS A 65 1.35 13.46 2.97
C HIS A 65 0.37 12.47 3.61
N LEU A 66 -0.33 11.69 2.79
CA LEU A 66 -1.26 10.66 3.25
C LEU A 66 -0.54 9.53 3.99
N ALA A 67 0.59 9.06 3.45
CA ALA A 67 1.39 8.01 4.06
C ALA A 67 1.99 8.45 5.40
N VAL A 68 2.53 9.67 5.48
CA VAL A 68 3.07 10.22 6.74
C VAL A 68 1.98 10.35 7.81
N LYS A 69 0.78 10.82 7.45
CA LYS A 69 -0.34 10.92 8.40
C LYS A 69 -0.80 9.57 8.95
N LYS A 70 -0.54 8.47 8.24
CA LYS A 70 -0.92 7.11 8.65
C LYS A 70 0.13 6.40 9.50
N LEU A 71 1.38 6.86 9.43
CA LEU A 71 2.51 6.32 10.16
C LEU A 71 2.82 7.08 11.47
N ASN A 72 2.18 8.24 11.69
CA ASN A 72 2.20 9.00 12.94
C ASN A 72 0.90 8.79 13.73
#